data_AF-A0A3M9XHQ6-F1
#
_entry.id   AF-A0A3M9XHQ6-F1
#
_cell.length_a   1.000
_cell.length_b   1.000
_cell.length_c   1.000
_cell.angle_alpha   90.00
_cell.angle_beta   90.00
_cell.angle_gamma   90.00
#
_symmetry.space_group_name_H-M   'P 1'
#
loop_
_entity.id
_entity.type
_entity.pdbx_description
1 polymer ?
#
loop_
_entity_poly.entity_id
_entity_poly.type
_entity_poly.pdbx_seq_one_letter_code
_entity_poly.pdbx_strand_id
1 'polypeptide(L)'
;MMANTGIPVLTSGKSLSRRMAVAAPDGSAEYAVAREAEVFAMTEALKFQDAIPSVAALSLAGIIAKLEMIVGADRDIGDPTDFPWPHIASVLRDLKALAGDLPAYRPGRTITRADVARHWNEAIKLVTVLSYEESQRNAPVL
;
A
#
# COMPACT_ATOMS: atom_id res chain seq x y z
N MET A 1 36.89 16.80 -74.53
CA MET A 1 36.55 18.10 -73.93
C MET A 1 37.09 18.09 -72.50
N MET A 2 38.12 18.88 -72.25
CA MET A 2 38.90 18.89 -71.00
C MET A 2 38.31 19.93 -70.04
N ALA A 3 38.17 19.56 -68.77
CA ALA A 3 38.07 20.52 -67.68
C ALA A 3 38.93 20.00 -66.52
N ASN A 4 40.18 20.44 -66.52
CA ASN A 4 41.10 20.31 -65.41
C ASN A 4 41.19 21.69 -64.77
N THR A 5 40.79 21.80 -63.51
CA THR A 5 41.05 23.00 -62.70
C THR A 5 41.33 22.57 -61.27
N GLY A 6 42.61 22.66 -60.91
CA GLY A 6 43.03 23.14 -59.60
C GLY A 6 43.32 22.07 -58.55
N ILE A 7 44.56 21.61 -58.51
CA ILE A 7 45.18 21.12 -57.27
C ILE A 7 45.76 22.34 -56.52
N PRO A 8 45.54 22.43 -55.20
CA PRO A 8 46.63 22.83 -54.32
C PRO A 8 46.97 21.70 -53.35
N VAL A 9 48.18 21.21 -53.56
CA VAL A 9 49.05 20.48 -52.65
C VAL A 9 49.02 21.13 -51.27
N LEU A 10 48.81 20.32 -50.22
CA LEU A 10 49.60 20.35 -48.99
C LEU A 10 49.64 18.93 -48.40
N THR A 11 50.70 18.20 -48.74
CA THR A 11 51.20 17.11 -47.93
C THR A 11 51.95 17.69 -46.73
N SER A 12 51.48 17.46 -45.50
CA SER A 12 52.34 17.19 -44.34
C SER A 12 51.48 16.92 -43.11
N GLY A 13 51.82 15.89 -42.34
CA GLY A 13 51.31 15.71 -40.98
C GLY A 13 50.29 14.59 -40.81
N LYS A 14 50.72 13.35 -41.03
CA LYS A 14 50.12 12.18 -40.39
C LYS A 14 50.36 12.31 -38.89
N SER A 15 49.33 12.60 -38.08
CA SER A 15 49.27 12.18 -36.68
C SER A 15 47.94 12.58 -36.03
N LEU A 16 47.11 11.56 -35.83
CA LEU A 16 46.15 11.47 -34.74
C LEU A 16 45.20 12.65 -34.62
N SER A 17 44.15 12.63 -35.45
CA SER A 17 42.83 12.86 -34.86
C SER A 17 42.65 11.80 -33.78
N ARG A 18 43.15 12.09 -32.58
CA ARG A 18 42.56 11.62 -31.33
C ARG A 18 41.15 12.20 -31.37
N ARG A 19 40.27 11.53 -32.12
CA ARG A 19 38.87 11.44 -31.79
C ARG A 19 38.90 10.97 -30.35
N MET A 20 38.81 11.90 -29.42
CA MET A 20 38.14 11.60 -28.18
C MET A 20 36.71 11.30 -28.60
N ALA A 21 36.51 10.05 -29.03
CA ALA A 21 35.30 9.37 -28.68
C ALA A 21 35.29 9.46 -27.16
N VAL A 22 34.66 10.52 -26.65
CA VAL A 22 33.97 10.42 -25.37
C VAL A 22 33.08 9.22 -25.60
N ALA A 23 33.52 8.06 -25.10
CA ALA A 23 32.64 6.93 -24.93
C ALA A 23 31.44 7.53 -24.22
N ALA A 24 30.30 7.59 -24.91
CA ALA A 24 29.06 7.80 -24.19
C ALA A 24 29.12 6.78 -23.05
N PRO A 25 29.04 7.20 -21.78
CA PRO A 25 28.95 6.23 -20.71
C PRO A 25 27.83 5.29 -21.12
N ASP A 26 28.05 4.00 -20.93
CA ASP A 26 27.10 2.97 -21.29
C ASP A 26 25.88 3.20 -20.40
N GLY A 27 25.01 4.13 -20.81
CA GLY A 27 23.94 4.69 -19.98
C GLY A 27 22.95 3.61 -19.59
N SER A 28 22.98 2.47 -20.28
CA SER A 28 22.32 1.23 -19.94
C SER A 28 22.84 0.62 -18.62
N ALA A 29 24.15 0.61 -18.41
CA ALA A 29 24.80 0.07 -17.21
C ALA A 29 24.63 1.02 -16.01
N GLU A 30 24.82 2.33 -16.20
CA GLU A 30 24.59 3.32 -15.14
C GLU A 30 23.12 3.39 -14.74
N TYR A 31 22.20 3.31 -15.70
CA TYR A 31 20.76 3.20 -15.43
C TYR A 31 20.40 1.89 -14.70
N ALA A 32 20.98 0.76 -15.10
CA ALA A 32 20.75 -0.51 -14.41
C ALA A 32 21.22 -0.46 -12.95
N VAL A 33 22.37 0.15 -12.68
CA VAL A 33 22.88 0.36 -11.33
C VAL A 33 21.98 1.30 -10.52
N ALA A 34 21.55 2.41 -11.10
CA ALA A 34 20.65 3.36 -10.44
C ALA A 34 19.30 2.71 -10.10
N ARG A 35 18.72 1.96 -11.05
CA ARG A 35 17.48 1.21 -10.85
C ARG A 35 17.60 0.18 -9.74
N GLU A 36 18.69 -0.58 -9.70
CA GLU A 36 18.91 -1.57 -8.64
C GLU A 36 19.06 -0.91 -7.26
N ALA A 37 19.75 0.24 -7.21
CA ALA A 37 19.88 1.02 -5.98
C ALA A 37 18.52 1.57 -5.50
N GLU A 38 17.66 2.03 -6.40
CA GLU A 38 16.29 2.48 -6.08
C GLU A 38 15.44 1.34 -5.51
N VAL A 39 15.43 0.18 -6.17
CA VAL A 39 14.69 -1.01 -5.71
C VAL A 39 15.20 -1.45 -4.34
N PHE A 40 16.52 -1.45 -4.15
CA PHE A 40 17.14 -1.79 -2.87
C PHE A 40 16.71 -0.82 -1.77
N ALA A 41 16.78 0.49 -2.02
CA ALA A 41 16.37 1.51 -1.05
C ALA A 41 14.89 1.40 -0.68
N MET A 42 14.02 1.15 -1.66
CA MET A 42 12.58 0.94 -1.42
C MET A 42 12.33 -0.31 -0.59
N THR A 43 13.04 -1.39 -0.90
CA THR A 43 12.92 -2.66 -0.18
C THR A 43 13.37 -2.52 1.26
N GLU A 44 14.49 -1.84 1.52
CA GLU A 44 14.97 -1.57 2.88
C GLU A 44 13.98 -0.70 3.66
N ALA A 45 13.43 0.35 3.03
CA ALA A 45 12.39 1.17 3.64
C ALA A 45 11.15 0.34 4.04
N LEU A 46 10.73 -0.59 3.18
CA LEU A 46 9.61 -1.49 3.45
C LEU A 46 9.90 -2.43 4.63
N LYS A 47 11.12 -2.99 4.71
CA LYS A 47 11.54 -3.82 5.86
C LYS A 47 11.47 -3.05 7.18
N PHE A 48 11.85 -1.76 7.17
CA PHE A 48 11.71 -0.94 8.38
C PHE A 48 10.24 -0.76 8.78
N GLN A 49 9.34 -0.55 7.82
CA GLN A 49 7.90 -0.46 8.09
C GLN A 49 7.32 -1.77 8.64
N ASP A 50 7.76 -2.90 8.10
CA ASP A 50 7.37 -4.24 8.58
C ASP A 50 7.88 -4.53 10.00
N ALA A 51 8.99 -3.91 10.40
CA ALA A 51 9.57 -4.08 11.73
C ALA A 51 8.89 -3.20 12.81
N ILE A 52 8.24 -2.09 12.43
CA ILE A 52 7.66 -1.12 13.38
C ILE A 52 6.67 -1.73 14.39
N PRO A 53 5.82 -2.72 14.06
CA PRO A 53 4.97 -3.40 15.03
C PRO A 53 5.73 -3.99 16.24
N SER A 54 6.99 -4.38 16.05
CA SER A 54 7.82 -4.97 17.10
C SER A 54 8.49 -3.94 18.02
N VAL A 55 8.56 -2.67 17.61
CA VAL A 55 9.21 -1.59 18.34
C VAL A 55 8.21 -0.96 19.30
N ALA A 56 8.48 -0.88 20.60
CA ALA A 56 7.56 -0.24 21.56
C ALA A 56 7.59 1.29 21.44
N ALA A 57 6.42 1.94 21.40
CA ALA A 57 6.34 3.39 21.56
C ALA A 57 6.27 3.76 23.04
N LEU A 58 7.26 4.52 23.52
CA LEU A 58 7.37 4.93 24.93
C LEU A 58 6.66 6.25 25.25
N SER A 59 6.00 6.86 24.25
CA SER A 59 5.34 8.15 24.38
C SER A 59 4.13 8.25 23.46
N LEU A 60 3.20 9.16 23.77
CA LEU A 60 2.06 9.45 22.91
C LEU A 60 2.49 9.94 21.52
N ALA A 61 3.58 10.71 21.43
CA ALA A 61 4.16 11.14 20.15
C ALA A 61 4.62 9.94 19.30
N GLY A 62 5.24 8.92 19.92
CA GLY A 62 5.61 7.70 19.21
C GLY A 62 4.40 6.88 18.74
N ILE A 63 3.31 6.88 19.53
CA ILE A 63 2.05 6.25 19.15
C ILE A 63 1.41 6.98 17.96
N ILE A 64 1.39 8.32 17.98
CA ILE A 64 0.89 9.14 16.87
C ILE A 64 1.71 8.86 15.61
N ALA A 65 3.04 8.80 15.70
CA ALA A 65 3.90 8.49 14.56
C ALA A 65 3.57 7.12 13.91
N LYS A 66 3.27 6.10 14.72
CA LYS A 66 2.81 4.80 14.20
C LYS A 66 1.47 4.91 13.47
N LEU A 67 0.52 5.68 14.02
CA LEU A 67 -0.79 5.89 13.41
C LEU A 67 -0.70 6.69 12.11
N GLU A 68 0.11 7.75 12.07
CA GLU A 68 0.36 8.54 10.86
C GLU A 68 0.98 7.69 9.75
N MET A 69 1.91 6.79 10.10
CA MET A 69 2.47 5.83 9.15
C MET A 69 1.39 4.89 8.58
N ILE A 70 0.53 4.33 9.43
CA ILE A 70 -0.56 3.44 9.00
C ILE A 70 -1.51 4.16 8.04
N VAL A 71 -1.97 5.37 8.40
CA VAL A 71 -2.87 6.18 7.57
C VAL A 71 -2.20 6.62 6.27
N GLY A 72 -0.90 6.88 6.30
CA GLY A 72 -0.10 7.18 5.10
C GLY A 72 -0.03 6.01 4.13
N ALA A 73 0.03 4.77 4.64
CA ALA A 73 0.07 3.54 3.86
C ALA A 73 -1.31 3.08 3.35
N ASP A 74 -2.39 3.37 4.09
CA ASP A 74 -3.77 2.93 3.80
C ASP A 74 -4.38 3.54 2.53
N ARG A 75 -3.77 4.59 1.96
CA ARG A 75 -4.29 5.25 0.74
C ARG A 75 -4.27 4.37 -0.52
N ASP A 76 -3.58 3.23 -0.49
CA ASP A 76 -3.44 2.30 -1.61
C ASP A 76 -3.95 0.87 -1.30
N ILE A 77 -4.65 0.66 -0.17
CA ILE A 77 -5.17 -0.68 0.20
C ILE A 77 -6.39 -1.00 -0.68
N GLY A 78 -6.14 -1.77 -1.74
CA GLY A 78 -7.17 -2.30 -2.64
C GLY A 78 -7.87 -3.54 -2.09
N ASP A 79 -7.17 -4.36 -1.30
CA ASP A 79 -7.70 -5.58 -0.68
C ASP A 79 -7.91 -5.37 0.84
N PRO A 80 -9.15 -5.48 1.35
CA PRO A 80 -9.43 -5.41 2.79
C PRO A 80 -8.66 -6.42 3.66
N THR A 81 -8.07 -7.47 3.08
CA THR A 81 -7.22 -8.43 3.78
C THR A 81 -5.79 -7.92 4.02
N ASP A 82 -5.34 -6.90 3.28
CA ASP A 82 -4.05 -6.21 3.50
C ASP A 82 -4.12 -5.20 4.65
N PHE A 83 -5.22 -5.19 5.41
CA PHE A 83 -5.39 -4.31 6.55
C PHE A 83 -4.26 -4.53 7.58
N PRO A 84 -3.63 -3.45 8.10
CA PRO A 84 -2.39 -3.53 8.88
C PRO A 84 -2.62 -3.95 10.35
N TRP A 85 -3.20 -5.15 10.55
CA TRP A 85 -3.50 -5.72 11.87
C TRP A 85 -2.30 -5.76 12.82
N PRO A 86 -1.07 -6.13 12.39
CA PRO A 86 0.09 -6.12 13.28
C PRO A 86 0.40 -4.72 13.82
N HIS A 87 0.29 -3.70 12.99
CA HIS A 87 0.53 -2.31 13.37
C HIS A 87 -0.53 -1.78 14.33
N ILE A 88 -1.81 -2.08 14.07
CA ILE A 88 -2.91 -1.72 14.97
C ILE A 88 -2.77 -2.41 16.34
N ALA A 89 -2.41 -3.69 16.36
CA ALA A 89 -2.17 -4.42 17.60
C ALA A 89 -0.99 -3.83 18.40
N SER A 90 0.05 -3.37 17.71
CA SER A 90 1.20 -2.70 18.32
C SER A 90 0.81 -1.36 18.96
N VAL A 91 0.06 -0.52 18.24
CA VAL A 91 -0.47 0.75 18.77
C VAL A 91 -1.35 0.52 20.00
N LEU A 92 -2.26 -0.46 19.96
CA LEU A 92 -3.11 -0.79 21.09
C LEU A 92 -2.30 -1.22 22.32
N ARG A 93 -1.24 -2.01 22.11
CA ARG A 93 -0.34 -2.44 23.19
C ARG A 93 0.36 -1.24 23.83
N ASP A 94 0.88 -0.32 23.02
CA ASP A 94 1.57 0.87 23.52
C ASP A 94 0.62 1.82 24.25
N LEU A 95 -0.59 2.02 23.74
CA LEU A 95 -1.64 2.79 24.42
C LEU A 95 -1.99 2.20 25.78
N LYS A 96 -2.13 0.88 25.88
CA LYS A 96 -2.39 0.19 27.15
C LYS A 96 -1.20 0.30 28.11
N ALA A 97 0.03 0.27 27.61
CA ALA A 97 1.22 0.48 28.43
C ALA A 97 1.26 1.89 29.03
N LEU A 98 0.77 2.90 28.30
CA LEU A 98 0.77 4.30 28.74
C LEU A 98 -0.44 4.65 29.62
N ALA A 99 -1.64 4.22 29.23
CA ALA A 99 -2.91 4.62 29.83
C ALA A 99 -3.54 3.55 30.75
N GLY A 100 -2.97 2.35 30.78
CA GLY A 100 -3.59 1.17 31.39
C GLY A 100 -4.66 0.53 30.51
N ASP A 101 -5.24 -0.56 30.98
CA ASP A 101 -6.37 -1.20 30.31
C ASP A 101 -7.66 -0.42 30.55
N LEU A 102 -8.53 -0.40 29.53
CA LEU A 102 -9.90 0.04 29.71
C LEU A 102 -10.61 -0.91 30.68
N PRO A 103 -11.49 -0.40 31.56
CA PRO A 103 -12.33 -1.26 32.36
C PRO A 103 -13.13 -2.17 31.44
N ALA A 104 -13.34 -3.42 31.86
CA ALA A 104 -14.07 -4.40 31.07
C ALA A 104 -15.40 -3.79 30.60
N TYR A 105 -15.51 -3.57 29.30
CA TYR A 105 -16.75 -3.10 28.70
C TYR A 105 -17.82 -4.16 28.99
N ARG A 106 -18.73 -3.87 29.91
CA ARG A 106 -19.97 -4.62 30.04
C ARG A 106 -20.99 -3.92 29.15
N PRO A 107 -21.28 -4.44 27.95
CA PRO A 107 -22.44 -3.95 27.22
C PRO A 107 -23.64 -4.05 28.15
N GLY A 108 -24.38 -2.96 28.28
CA GLY A 108 -25.59 -2.95 29.08
C GLY A 108 -26.47 -4.09 28.58
N ARG A 109 -26.75 -5.09 29.44
CA ARG A 109 -27.58 -6.26 29.05
C ARG A 109 -28.92 -5.83 28.44
N THR A 110 -29.38 -4.63 28.80
CA THR A 110 -30.55 -3.95 28.24
C THR A 110 -30.39 -3.61 26.76
N ILE A 111 -29.27 -3.03 26.36
CA ILE A 111 -28.97 -2.65 24.96
C ILE A 111 -28.87 -3.92 24.11
N THR A 112 -28.07 -4.90 24.54
CA THR A 112 -27.93 -6.16 23.80
C THR A 112 -29.26 -6.91 23.64
N ARG A 113 -30.11 -6.90 24.67
CA ARG A 113 -31.46 -7.50 24.57
C ARG A 113 -32.37 -6.72 23.64
N ALA A 114 -32.30 -5.39 23.62
CA ALA A 114 -33.06 -4.57 22.71
C ALA A 114 -32.64 -4.81 21.25
N ASP A 115 -31.34 -4.90 20.99
CA ASP A 115 -30.80 -5.19 19.66
C ASP A 115 -31.21 -6.61 19.21
N VAL A 116 -31.06 -7.62 20.07
CA VAL A 116 -31.51 -8.99 19.78
C VAL A 116 -33.01 -9.01 19.47
N ALA A 117 -33.85 -8.35 20.27
CA ALA A 117 -35.29 -8.29 20.03
C ALA A 117 -35.62 -7.59 18.69
N ARG A 118 -34.91 -6.51 18.36
CA ARG A 118 -35.06 -5.82 17.08
C ARG A 118 -34.71 -6.77 15.92
N HIS A 119 -33.55 -7.42 15.98
CA HIS A 119 -33.11 -8.35 14.94
C HIS A 119 -34.03 -9.57 14.81
N TRP A 120 -34.55 -10.08 15.92
CA TRP A 120 -35.56 -11.14 15.91
C TRP A 120 -36.84 -10.71 15.20
N ASN A 121 -37.33 -9.51 15.48
CA ASN A 121 -38.53 -8.98 14.81
C ASN A 121 -38.32 -8.78 13.30
N GLU A 122 -37.16 -8.28 12.89
CA GLU A 122 -36.83 -8.16 11.45
C GLU A 122 -36.71 -9.54 10.79
N ALA A 123 -36.11 -10.53 11.46
CA ALA A 123 -36.04 -11.89 10.94
C ALA A 123 -37.43 -12.52 10.78
N ILE A 124 -38.33 -12.33 11.76
CA ILE A 124 -39.72 -12.79 11.68
C ILE A 124 -40.41 -12.16 10.46
N LYS A 125 -40.29 -10.84 10.27
CA LYS A 125 -40.86 -10.15 9.11
C LYS A 125 -40.36 -10.76 7.80
N LEU A 126 -39.05 -10.95 7.66
CA LEU A 126 -38.45 -11.53 6.46
C LEU A 126 -38.98 -12.94 6.18
N VAL A 127 -39.01 -13.80 7.19
CA VAL A 127 -39.54 -15.16 7.05
C VAL A 127 -41.01 -15.13 6.64
N THR A 128 -41.83 -14.28 7.26
CA THR A 128 -43.25 -14.18 6.90
C THR A 128 -43.47 -13.70 5.46
N VAL A 129 -42.66 -12.77 4.98
CA VAL A 129 -42.71 -12.30 3.57
C VAL A 129 -42.34 -13.45 2.63
N LEU A 130 -41.26 -14.19 2.91
CA LEU A 130 -40.85 -15.34 2.11
C LEU A 130 -41.93 -16.43 2.06
N SER A 131 -42.54 -16.76 3.20
CA SER A 131 -43.65 -17.72 3.28
C SER A 131 -44.85 -17.31 2.43
N TYR A 132 -45.18 -16.02 2.43
CA TYR A 132 -46.27 -15.48 1.64
C TYR A 132 -45.97 -15.53 0.14
N GLU A 133 -44.75 -15.16 -0.27
CA GLU A 133 -44.30 -15.24 -1.66
C GLU A 133 -44.24 -16.68 -2.19
N GLU A 134 -43.84 -17.65 -1.36
CA GLU A 134 -43.90 -19.08 -1.71
C GLU A 134 -45.34 -19.57 -1.86
N SER A 135 -46.23 -19.14 -0.97
CA SER A 135 -47.65 -19.50 -1.03
C SER A 135 -48.34 -18.93 -2.28
N GLN A 136 -47.98 -17.71 -2.69
CA GLN A 136 -48.48 -17.09 -3.93
C GLN A 136 -47.93 -17.78 -5.18
N ARG A 137 -46.66 -18.22 -5.18
CA ARG A 137 -46.07 -19.00 -6.28
C ARG A 137 -46.71 -20.38 -6.44
N ASN A 138 -47.14 -20.99 -5.34
CA ASN A 138 -47.73 -22.34 -5.33
C ASN A 138 -49.27 -22.32 -5.43
N ALA A 139 -49.90 -21.16 -5.59
CA ALA A 139 -51.34 -21.06 -5.76
C ALA A 139 -51.75 -21.59 -7.15
N PRO A 140 -52.78 -22.46 -7.25
CA PRO A 140 -53.25 -22.94 -8.54
C PRO A 140 -53.88 -21.78 -9.33
N VAL A 141 -53.43 -21.60 -10.57
CA VAL A 141 -54.04 -20.68 -11.54
C VAL A 141 -55.39 -21.27 -11.94
N LEU A 142 -56.49 -20.61 -11.55
CA LEU A 142 -57.85 -20.94 -11.97
C LEU A 142 -58.15 -20.44 -13.37
#